data_AF-A0A835BVS8-F1
#
_entry.id   AF-A0A835BVS8-F1
#
_cell.length_a   1.000
_cell.length_b   1.000
_cell.length_c   1.000
_cell.angle_alpha   90.00
_cell.angle_beta   90.00
_cell.angle_gamma   90.00
#
_symmetry.space_group_name_H-M   'P 1'
#
loop_
_entity.id
_entity.type
_entity.pdbx_description
1 polymer ?
#
loop_
_entity_poly.entity_id
_entity_poly.type
_entity_poly.pdbx_seq_one_letter_code
_entity_poly.pdbx_strand_id
1 'polypeptide(L)'
;MAMATVVRLITGLLVLALLPPPPAGKAPWQRSPVKVFDAAVRVLLNATGDHAAAAANSTRRFDMGEEAFDASNPTIYGLTLCTPDMSPAECRSCLGDIT
;
A
#
# COMPACT_ATOMS: atom_id res chain seq x y z
N MET A 1 47.01 12.67 21.11
CA MET A 1 46.10 12.08 20.09
C MET A 1 44.61 12.22 20.45
N ALA A 2 44.18 11.94 21.69
CA ALA A 2 42.75 11.91 22.05
C ALA A 2 41.98 13.25 21.93
N MET A 3 42.60 14.39 22.25
CA MET A 3 41.90 15.69 22.23
C MET A 3 41.52 16.14 20.80
N ALA A 4 42.35 15.82 19.80
CA ALA A 4 42.05 16.15 18.41
C ALA A 4 40.84 15.38 17.87
N THR A 5 40.64 14.14 18.34
CA THR A 5 39.46 13.31 18.00
C THR A 5 38.19 13.88 18.63
N VAL A 6 38.26 14.34 19.88
CA VAL A 6 37.13 14.96 20.59
C VAL A 6 36.73 16.28 19.93
N VAL A 7 37.70 17.14 19.55
CA VAL A 7 37.42 18.40 18.84
C VAL A 7 36.74 18.14 17.49
N ARG A 8 37.19 17.12 16.74
CA ARG A 8 36.56 16.71 15.46
C ARG A 8 35.14 16.18 15.64
N LEU A 9 34.88 15.42 16.71
CA LEU A 9 33.52 14.96 17.04
C LEU A 9 32.60 16.12 17.43
N ILE A 10 33.08 17.06 18.25
CA ILE A 10 32.30 18.24 18.67
C ILE A 10 32.02 19.17 17.49
N THR A 11 33.02 19.45 16.64
CA THR A 11 32.81 20.26 15.43
C THR A 11 31.88 19.55 14.44
N GLY A 12 31.99 18.23 14.27
CA GLY A 12 31.07 17.46 13.43
C GLY A 12 29.62 17.47 13.93
N LEU A 13 29.41 17.32 15.24
CA LEU A 13 28.09 17.34 15.86
C LEU A 13 27.44 18.73 15.79
N LEU A 14 28.25 19.80 15.97
CA LEU A 14 27.79 21.18 15.84
C LEU A 14 27.37 21.51 14.40
N VAL A 15 28.11 21.02 13.39
CA VAL A 15 27.75 21.16 11.97
C VAL A 15 26.44 20.43 11.64
N LEU A 16 26.19 19.26 12.24
CA LEU A 16 24.95 18.51 12.05
C LEU A 16 23.72 19.26 12.61
N ALA A 17 23.90 20.00 13.72
CA ALA A 17 22.85 20.80 14.34
C ALA A 17 22.54 22.12 13.58
N LEU A 18 23.41 22.52 12.65
CA LEU A 18 23.21 23.70 11.79
C LEU A 18 22.55 23.35 10.46
N LEU A 19 22.35 22.06 10.16
CA LEU A 19 21.56 21.67 8.99
C LEU A 19 20.08 22.03 9.25
N PRO A 20 19.43 22.71 8.30
CA PRO A 20 18.01 22.99 8.42
C PRO A 20 17.25 21.65 8.56
N PRO A 21 16.20 21.59 9.40
CA PRO A 21 15.37 20.39 9.48
C PRO A 21 14.83 20.09 8.08
N PRO A 22 14.74 18.80 7.69
CA PRO A 22 14.14 18.44 6.42
C PRO A 22 12.73 19.05 6.36
N PRO A 23 12.32 19.64 5.22
CA PRO A 23 10.98 20.20 5.10
C PRO A 23 9.97 19.09 5.39
N ALA A 24 9.08 19.34 6.35
CA ALA A 24 7.98 18.44 6.64
C ALA A 24 7.14 18.27 5.36
N GLY A 25 7.20 17.09 4.74
CA GLY A 25 6.30 16.75 3.63
C GLY A 25 6.87 15.97 2.45
N LYS A 26 8.18 15.65 2.38
CA LYS A 26 8.71 14.77 1.32
C LYS A 26 9.87 13.91 1.84
N ALA A 27 9.54 12.73 2.37
CA ALA A 27 10.56 11.71 2.59
C ALA A 27 11.15 11.26 1.23
N PRO A 28 12.43 10.83 1.15
CA PRO A 28 13.06 10.36 -0.09
C PRO A 28 12.32 9.20 -0.79
N TRP A 29 11.48 8.47 -0.05
CA TRP A 29 10.68 7.32 -0.50
C TRP A 29 9.38 7.71 -1.22
N GLN A 30 9.06 9.00 -1.32
CA GLN A 30 7.78 9.50 -1.84
C GLN A 30 7.64 9.46 -3.37
N ARG A 31 8.57 8.77 -4.06
CA ARG A 31 8.55 8.47 -5.49
C ARG A 31 7.98 7.10 -5.83
N SER A 32 7.52 6.33 -4.84
CA SER A 32 6.82 5.08 -5.12
C SER A 32 5.51 5.38 -5.85
N PRO A 33 5.14 4.63 -6.91
CA PRO A 33 3.90 4.82 -7.66
C PRO A 33 2.66 4.37 -6.85
N VAL A 34 2.67 4.59 -5.52
CA VAL A 34 1.66 4.15 -4.55
C VAL A 34 0.26 4.48 -5.05
N LYS A 35 0.03 5.71 -5.53
CA LYS A 35 -1.29 6.11 -6.04
C LYS A 35 -1.77 5.30 -7.24
N VAL A 36 -0.86 4.94 -8.15
CA VAL A 36 -1.20 4.17 -9.36
C VAL A 36 -1.40 2.70 -8.96
N PHE A 37 -0.59 2.18 -8.05
CA PHE A 37 -0.73 0.84 -7.50
C PHE A 37 -2.05 0.69 -6.75
N ASP A 38 -2.38 1.62 -5.86
CA ASP A 38 -3.65 1.64 -5.13
C ASP A 38 -4.85 1.71 -6.08
N ALA A 39 -4.73 2.46 -7.18
CA ALA A 39 -5.78 2.51 -8.20
C ALA A 39 -5.97 1.14 -8.88
N ALA A 40 -4.90 0.45 -9.25
CA ALA A 40 -4.96 -0.89 -9.85
C ALA A 40 -5.50 -1.93 -8.85
N VAL A 41 -5.07 -1.89 -7.59
CA VAL A 41 -5.60 -2.74 -6.52
C VAL A 41 -7.11 -2.52 -6.35
N ARG A 42 -7.57 -1.27 -6.38
CA ARG A 42 -9.01 -0.96 -6.29
C ARG A 42 -9.81 -1.47 -7.47
N VAL A 43 -9.27 -1.40 -8.69
CA VAL A 43 -9.92 -2.01 -9.88
C VAL A 43 -10.08 -3.52 -9.66
N LEU A 44 -8.99 -4.18 -9.25
CA LEU A 44 -8.98 -5.62 -9.04
C LEU A 44 -9.94 -6.06 -7.94
N LEU A 45 -9.87 -5.44 -6.75
CA LEU A 45 -10.70 -5.81 -5.60
C LEU A 45 -12.18 -5.48 -5.80
N ASN A 46 -12.52 -4.45 -6.58
CA ASN A 46 -13.91 -4.19 -6.94
C ASN A 46 -14.46 -5.31 -7.84
N ALA A 47 -13.71 -5.72 -8.86
CA ALA A 47 -14.14 -6.77 -9.76
C ALA A 47 -14.31 -8.11 -9.03
N THR A 48 -13.28 -8.56 -8.31
CA THR A 48 -13.35 -9.83 -7.56
C THR A 48 -14.36 -9.77 -6.42
N GLY A 49 -14.56 -8.59 -5.81
CA GLY A 49 -15.58 -8.35 -4.80
C GLY A 49 -17.01 -8.49 -5.32
N ASP A 50 -17.30 -7.87 -6.47
CA ASP A 50 -18.61 -7.98 -7.11
C ASP A 50 -18.93 -9.43 -7.49
N HIS A 51 -17.95 -10.16 -8.03
CA HIS A 51 -18.10 -11.58 -8.36
C HIS A 51 -18.30 -12.47 -7.13
N ALA A 52 -17.48 -12.30 -6.09
CA ALA A 52 -17.62 -13.03 -4.84
C ALA A 52 -18.97 -12.75 -4.15
N ALA A 53 -19.43 -11.50 -4.18
CA ALA A 53 -20.72 -11.10 -3.62
C ALA A 53 -21.90 -11.64 -4.43
N ALA A 54 -21.80 -11.67 -5.75
CA ALA A 54 -22.83 -12.25 -6.63
C ALA A 54 -22.98 -13.76 -6.44
N ALA A 55 -21.93 -14.44 -5.99
CA ALA A 55 -21.95 -15.87 -5.67
C ALA A 55 -22.63 -16.21 -4.32
N ALA A 56 -23.56 -15.37 -3.83
CA ALA A 56 -24.18 -15.47 -2.51
C ALA A 56 -24.82 -16.84 -2.19
N ASN A 57 -25.37 -17.51 -3.19
CA ASN A 57 -26.02 -18.81 -3.07
C ASN A 57 -25.08 -20.00 -3.37
N SER A 58 -23.79 -19.71 -3.59
CA SER A 58 -22.76 -20.70 -3.90
C SER A 58 -21.93 -21.02 -2.65
N THR A 59 -21.41 -22.24 -2.56
CA THR A 59 -20.34 -22.57 -1.60
C THR A 59 -19.02 -21.90 -1.96
N ARG A 60 -18.89 -21.38 -3.18
CA ARG A 60 -17.72 -20.62 -3.68
C ARG A 60 -18.01 -19.12 -3.60
N ARG A 61 -17.98 -18.56 -2.39
CA ARG A 61 -18.11 -17.11 -2.16
C ARG A 61 -16.77 -16.38 -2.24
N PHE A 62 -15.97 -16.72 -3.25
CA PHE A 62 -14.68 -16.11 -3.49
C PHE A 62 -14.44 -15.94 -4.98
N ASP A 63 -13.57 -14.99 -5.32
CA ASP A 63 -13.10 -14.81 -6.69
C ASP A 63 -11.63 -14.37 -6.70
N MET A 64 -10.91 -14.78 -7.74
CA MET A 64 -9.52 -14.42 -7.99
C MET A 64 -9.40 -13.71 -9.32
N GLY A 65 -8.52 -12.72 -9.38
CA GLY A 65 -8.26 -11.99 -10.60
C GLY A 65 -6.83 -11.49 -10.65
N GLU A 66 -6.51 -10.88 -11.79
CA GLU A 66 -5.25 -10.22 -12.02
C GLU A 66 -5.47 -8.86 -12.69
N GLU A 67 -4.60 -7.90 -12.40
CA GLU A 67 -4.59 -6.58 -13.03
C GLU A 67 -3.17 -6.26 -13.49
N ALA A 68 -3.02 -5.96 -14.78
CA ALA A 68 -1.73 -5.57 -15.34
C ALA A 68 -1.32 -4.20 -14.79
N PHE A 69 -0.15 -4.11 -14.16
CA PHE A 69 0.30 -2.85 -13.56
C PHE A 69 1.03 -1.97 -14.57
N ASP A 70 2.15 -2.44 -15.11
CA ASP A 70 2.80 -1.88 -16.29
C ASP A 70 3.70 -2.92 -16.98
N ALA A 71 4.31 -2.57 -18.11
CA ALA A 71 5.15 -3.50 -18.88
C ALA A 71 6.49 -3.85 -18.20
N SER A 72 6.93 -3.04 -17.23
CA SER A 72 8.19 -3.17 -16.50
C SER A 72 8.04 -3.76 -15.10
N ASN A 73 6.83 -3.83 -14.58
CA ASN A 73 6.47 -4.28 -13.25
C ASN A 73 5.56 -5.50 -13.32
N PRO A 74 5.57 -6.35 -12.29
CA PRO A 74 4.76 -7.56 -12.28
C PRO A 74 3.26 -7.26 -12.28
N THR A 75 2.49 -8.16 -12.88
CA THR A 75 1.03 -8.23 -12.73
C THR A 75 0.63 -8.33 -11.26
N ILE A 76 -0.44 -7.63 -10.89
CA ILE A 76 -1.01 -7.69 -9.54
C ILE A 76 -2.00 -8.84 -9.51
N TYR A 77 -1.91 -9.68 -8.49
CA TYR A 77 -2.84 -10.79 -8.25
C TYR A 77 -3.64 -10.52 -6.98
N GLY A 78 -4.93 -10.86 -7.01
CA GLY A 78 -5.86 -10.56 -5.94
C GLY A 78 -6.88 -11.67 -5.73
N LEU A 79 -7.35 -11.78 -4.48
CA LEU A 79 -8.40 -12.69 -4.05
C LEU A 79 -9.36 -11.91 -3.17
N THR A 80 -10.65 -12.10 -3.40
CA THR A 80 -11.70 -11.65 -2.49
C THR A 80 -12.50 -12.84 -2.00
N LEU A 81 -12.78 -12.89 -0.69
CA LEU A 81 -13.56 -13.93 -0.04
C LEU A 81 -14.65 -13.29 0.81
N CYS A 82 -15.92 -13.59 0.52
CA CYS A 82 -17.05 -13.27 1.40
C CYS A 82 -17.33 -14.47 2.31
N THR A 83 -17.72 -14.19 3.56
CA THR A 83 -18.19 -15.25 4.46
C THR A 83 -19.66 -15.61 4.16
N PRO A 84 -20.09 -16.86 4.42
CA PRO A 84 -21.45 -17.31 4.11
C PRO A 84 -22.57 -16.55 4.85
N ASP A 85 -22.27 -16.00 6.03
CA ASP A 85 -23.18 -15.27 6.91
C ASP A 85 -23.40 -13.80 6.50
N MET A 86 -22.57 -13.24 5.61
CA MET A 86 -22.73 -11.88 5.10
C MET A 86 -23.70 -11.80 3.91
N SER A 87 -24.52 -10.77 3.88
CA SER A 87 -25.25 -10.38 2.67
C SER A 87 -24.29 -9.91 1.56
N PRO A 88 -24.71 -9.90 0.28
CA PRO A 88 -23.90 -9.36 -0.80
C PRO A 88 -23.50 -7.90 -0.60
N ALA A 89 -24.38 -7.10 0.02
CA ALA A 89 -24.11 -5.69 0.29
C ALA A 89 -23.06 -5.52 1.39
N GLU A 90 -23.13 -6.31 2.46
CA GLU A 90 -22.13 -6.31 3.53
C GLU A 90 -20.75 -6.76 3.02
N CYS A 91 -20.71 -7.78 2.14
CA CYS A 91 -19.45 -8.18 1.53
C CYS A 91 -18.82 -7.04 0.72
N ARG A 92 -19.62 -6.30 -0.07
CA ARG A 92 -19.12 -5.14 -0.82
C ARG A 92 -18.69 -3.98 0.08
N SER A 93 -19.41 -3.72 1.15
CA SER A 93 -19.04 -2.67 2.11
C SER A 93 -17.72 -2.96 2.81
N CYS A 94 -17.46 -4.22 3.20
CA CYS A 94 -16.21 -4.64 3.82
C CYS A 94 -14.99 -4.35 2.93
N LEU A 95 -15.15 -4.51 1.62
CA LEU A 95 -14.10 -4.22 0.63
C LEU A 95 -13.94 -2.74 0.35
N GLY A 96 -15.04 -1.97 0.42
CA GLY A 96 -15.02 -0.51 0.29
C GLY A 96 -14.17 0.19 1.34
N ASP A 97 -14.00 -0.41 2.52
CA ASP A 97 -13.10 0.13 3.55
C ASP A 97 -11.60 -0.07 3.21
N ILE A 98 -11.29 -0.94 2.25
CA ILE A 98 -9.92 -1.26 1.79
C ILE A 98 -9.53 -0.41 0.58
N THR A 99 -10.49 0.14 -0.17
CA THR A 99 -10.29 0.78 -1.48
C THR A 99 -10.81 2.21 -1.57
#